data_AF-A0A0K2RSP2-F1
#
_entry.id   AF-A0A0K2RSP2-F1
#
_cell.length_a   1.000
_cell.length_b   1.000
_cell.length_c   1.000
_cell.angle_alpha   90.00
_cell.angle_beta   90.00
_cell.angle_gamma   90.00
#
_symmetry.space_group_name_H-M   'P 1'
#
loop_
_entity.id
_entity.type
_entity.pdbx_description
1 polymer ?
#
loop_
_entity_poly.entity_id
_entity_poly.type
_entity_poly.pdbx_seq_one_letter_code
_entity_poly.pdbx_strand_id
1 'polypeptide(L)'
;MLGDVAHVVTDHQPLIGDALSGKDAELLLVIEKFPETNTRDVTRGIDDALHALQPGLSGVTIDTTVYRQAAFIEEEVGTLGVALLVSLVLTATMFGAFFRSWRTAVISLITIPVSLTAAALVLYLRGTGMNTMVLAGMVLALAVIVGDVAEDLYGAVRTGRARVASDVGSGAASGASGVGTALLSDTLVTAALRAVRTPILYSLLIMALSVLPVFFVPGEDGALFGPLLLSYLLTLAVAMIVALTVTAALVFVLPVGRTTAREGRTLSRVHSGYGRALSGTAGKGRWVLAGAAAFALAGLALAPQLASGRPTVPVLPDKTLVVQWSAIAGTSDQEMTRITDAAAQELRTLPGVVNVGGHIGRAITSDQVGDISAGSFG
;
A
#
# COMPACT_ATOMS: atom_id res chain seq x y z
N MET A 1 -8.98 20.86 -68.35
CA MET A 1 -8.99 21.18 -66.90
C MET A 1 -8.92 19.87 -66.13
N LEU A 2 -8.41 19.83 -64.88
CA LEU A 2 -8.28 18.55 -64.15
C LEU A 2 -9.63 17.81 -63.98
N GLY A 3 -10.75 18.54 -63.96
CA GLY A 3 -12.10 17.99 -63.89
C GLY A 3 -12.57 17.22 -65.13
N ASP A 4 -11.86 17.30 -66.26
CA ASP A 4 -12.19 16.55 -67.48
C ASP A 4 -11.65 15.11 -67.45
N VAL A 5 -10.73 14.82 -66.51
CA VAL A 5 -10.01 13.53 -66.40
C VAL A 5 -10.01 12.97 -64.98
N ALA A 6 -10.48 13.70 -63.98
CA ALA A 6 -10.54 13.27 -62.59
C ALA A 6 -11.76 13.84 -61.85
N HIS A 7 -12.31 13.04 -60.94
CA HIS A 7 -13.26 13.52 -59.94
C HIS A 7 -12.48 14.07 -58.75
N VAL A 8 -12.48 15.39 -58.60
CA VAL A 8 -11.92 16.06 -57.42
C VAL A 8 -13.01 16.12 -56.37
N VAL A 9 -12.90 15.25 -55.37
CA VAL A 9 -13.75 15.22 -54.18
C VAL A 9 -12.94 15.66 -52.97
N THR A 10 -13.57 16.41 -52.07
CA THR A 10 -13.02 16.64 -50.73
C THR A 10 -13.56 15.53 -49.85
N ASP A 11 -12.66 14.64 -49.45
CA ASP A 11 -12.96 13.48 -48.62
C ASP A 11 -11.85 13.27 -47.59
N HIS A 12 -12.04 12.34 -46.67
CA HIS A 12 -11.01 11.97 -45.71
C HIS A 12 -9.99 11.00 -46.31
N GLN A 13 -8.82 10.91 -45.67
CA GLN A 13 -7.83 9.89 -46.01
C GLN A 13 -8.42 8.50 -45.69
N PRO A 14 -8.05 7.42 -46.43
CA PRO A 14 -8.49 6.07 -46.10
C PRO A 14 -8.27 5.77 -44.63
N LEU A 15 -9.33 5.33 -43.96
CA LEU A 15 -9.30 5.01 -42.54
C LEU A 15 -8.38 3.82 -42.31
N ILE A 16 -7.56 3.92 -41.27
CA ILE A 16 -6.64 2.86 -40.81
C ILE A 16 -7.11 2.29 -39.46
N GLY A 17 -8.33 2.63 -39.08
CA GLY A 17 -9.04 2.23 -37.88
C GLY A 17 -10.36 2.99 -37.76
N ASP A 18 -11.28 2.44 -36.98
CA ASP A 18 -12.61 3.00 -36.76
C ASP A 18 -13.00 2.89 -35.27
N ALA A 19 -13.87 3.79 -34.80
CA ALA A 19 -14.38 3.83 -33.43
C ALA A 19 -15.80 3.27 -33.38
N LEU A 20 -16.09 2.45 -32.37
CA LEU A 20 -17.36 1.72 -32.29
C LEU A 20 -17.98 1.85 -30.91
N SER A 21 -19.03 2.67 -30.83
CA SER A 21 -19.97 2.69 -29.71
C SER A 21 -21.45 2.83 -30.14
N GLY A 22 -21.78 2.79 -31.44
CA GLY A 22 -23.18 2.93 -31.85
C GLY A 22 -23.46 2.93 -33.35
N LYS A 23 -24.61 3.52 -33.73
CA LYS A 23 -25.08 3.65 -35.11
C LYS A 23 -24.67 4.98 -35.77
N ASP A 24 -24.10 5.90 -35.00
CA ASP A 24 -23.73 7.24 -35.45
C ASP A 24 -22.20 7.35 -35.63
N ALA A 25 -21.76 8.32 -36.44
CA ALA A 25 -20.34 8.56 -36.65
C ALA A 25 -19.69 9.07 -35.34
N GLU A 26 -18.80 8.27 -34.78
CA GLU A 26 -18.12 8.55 -33.52
C GLU A 26 -16.62 8.73 -33.71
N LEU A 27 -16.03 9.56 -32.85
CA LEU A 27 -14.58 9.75 -32.80
C LEU A 27 -14.10 9.31 -31.42
N LEU A 28 -13.28 8.27 -31.37
CA LEU A 28 -12.61 7.86 -30.14
C LEU A 28 -11.27 8.57 -30.02
N LEU A 29 -11.15 9.41 -28.98
CA LEU A 29 -9.89 10.04 -28.61
C LEU A 29 -9.26 9.29 -27.43
N VAL A 30 -8.18 8.56 -27.70
CA VAL A 30 -7.38 7.92 -26.66
C VAL A 30 -6.29 8.89 -26.22
N ILE A 31 -6.22 9.17 -24.93
CA ILE A 31 -5.22 10.08 -24.36
C ILE A 31 -4.27 9.27 -23.49
N GLU A 32 -3.01 9.26 -23.91
CA GLU A 32 -1.94 8.62 -23.16
C GLU A 32 -1.23 9.64 -22.28
N LYS A 33 -0.99 9.25 -21.02
CA LYS A 33 -0.21 10.05 -20.09
C LYS A 33 1.27 9.71 -20.23
N PHE A 34 2.13 10.70 -20.08
CA PHE A 34 3.56 10.45 -19.92
C PHE A 34 3.84 9.60 -18.66
N PRO A 35 4.93 8.79 -18.67
CA PRO A 35 5.40 8.11 -17.49
C PRO A 35 5.51 9.06 -16.29
N GLU A 36 5.25 8.55 -15.08
CA GLU A 36 5.33 9.28 -13.81
C GLU A 36 4.40 10.49 -13.60
N THR A 37 3.52 10.79 -14.56
CA THR A 37 2.53 11.87 -14.38
C THR A 37 1.32 11.37 -13.58
N ASN A 38 0.77 12.24 -12.73
CA ASN A 38 -0.43 11.96 -11.95
C ASN A 38 -1.65 11.86 -12.87
N THR A 39 -2.25 10.66 -12.95
CA THR A 39 -3.45 10.40 -13.76
C THR A 39 -4.58 11.35 -13.41
N ARG A 40 -4.83 11.64 -12.13
CA ARG A 40 -5.93 12.51 -11.70
C ARG A 40 -5.77 13.95 -12.19
N ASP A 41 -4.55 14.48 -12.10
CA ASP A 41 -4.28 15.87 -12.50
C ASP A 41 -4.34 16.02 -14.02
N VAL A 42 -3.84 15.03 -14.77
CA VAL A 42 -3.98 14.98 -16.23
C VAL A 42 -5.45 14.91 -16.63
N THR A 43 -6.23 14.02 -16.01
CA THR A 43 -7.65 13.89 -16.33
C THR A 43 -8.43 15.18 -16.05
N ARG A 44 -8.13 15.90 -14.96
CA ARG A 44 -8.73 17.22 -14.71
C ARG A 44 -8.35 18.25 -15.77
N GLY A 45 -7.07 18.31 -16.15
CA GLY A 45 -6.62 19.21 -17.20
C GLY A 45 -7.29 18.93 -18.55
N ILE A 46 -7.57 17.65 -18.84
CA ILE A 46 -8.33 17.23 -20.03
C ILE A 46 -9.78 17.71 -19.92
N ASP A 47 -10.46 17.49 -18.80
CA ASP A 47 -11.84 17.95 -18.60
C ASP A 47 -11.95 19.47 -18.77
N ASP A 48 -11.03 20.22 -18.18
CA ASP A 48 -10.99 21.68 -18.28
C ASP A 48 -10.78 22.14 -19.73
N ALA A 49 -9.89 21.46 -20.47
CA ALA A 49 -9.67 21.74 -21.89
C ALA A 49 -10.90 21.38 -22.76
N LEU A 50 -11.55 20.25 -22.50
CA LEU A 50 -12.76 19.83 -23.22
C LEU A 50 -13.92 20.79 -22.96
N HIS A 51 -14.10 21.24 -21.71
CA HIS A 51 -15.09 22.26 -21.37
C HIS A 51 -14.78 23.61 -22.05
N ALA A 52 -13.52 23.99 -22.15
CA ALA A 52 -13.12 25.21 -22.85
C ALA A 52 -13.39 25.14 -24.37
N LEU A 53 -13.30 23.94 -24.97
CA LEU A 53 -13.58 23.69 -26.39
C LEU A 53 -15.07 23.49 -26.70
N GLN A 54 -15.89 23.13 -25.70
CA GLN A 54 -17.31 22.83 -25.86
C GLN A 54 -18.12 23.90 -26.63
N PRO A 55 -17.91 25.22 -26.44
CA PRO A 55 -18.63 26.24 -27.21
C PRO A 55 -18.34 26.21 -28.72
N GLY A 56 -17.16 25.73 -29.13
CA GLY A 56 -16.75 25.61 -30.53
C GLY A 56 -17.18 24.30 -31.19
N LEU A 57 -17.64 23.32 -30.42
CA LEU A 57 -18.03 21.99 -30.87
C LEU A 57 -19.55 21.82 -30.93
N SER A 58 -20.24 22.80 -31.52
CA SER A 58 -21.70 22.74 -31.67
C SER A 58 -22.11 21.53 -32.53
N GLY A 59 -22.84 20.59 -31.94
CA GLY A 59 -23.29 19.35 -32.60
C GLY A 59 -22.50 18.10 -32.25
N VAL A 60 -21.48 18.19 -31.37
CA VAL A 60 -20.72 17.04 -30.88
C VAL A 60 -21.07 16.78 -29.42
N THR A 61 -21.48 15.55 -29.10
CA THR A 61 -21.65 15.08 -27.71
C THR A 61 -20.37 14.38 -27.26
N ILE A 62 -19.71 14.93 -26.23
CA ILE A 62 -18.48 14.35 -25.70
C ILE A 62 -18.86 13.41 -24.55
N ASP A 63 -18.60 12.12 -24.72
CA ASP A 63 -18.71 11.13 -23.64
C ASP A 63 -17.31 10.73 -23.14
N THR A 64 -17.01 11.04 -21.87
CA THR A 64 -15.74 10.72 -21.21
C THR A 64 -15.83 9.46 -20.33
N THR A 65 -16.99 8.80 -20.30
CA THR A 65 -17.27 7.72 -19.36
C THR A 65 -16.85 6.34 -19.85
N VAL A 66 -16.48 6.21 -21.12
CA VAL A 66 -16.08 4.94 -21.75
C VAL A 66 -14.87 4.30 -21.04
N TYR A 67 -13.79 5.07 -20.84
CA TYR A 67 -12.60 4.57 -20.14
C TYR A 67 -11.95 5.68 -19.33
N ARG A 68 -12.02 5.59 -17.99
CA ARG A 68 -11.51 6.64 -17.10
C ARG A 68 -10.86 6.09 -15.84
N GLN A 69 -9.55 5.87 -15.90
CA GLN A 69 -8.74 5.43 -14.75
C GLN A 69 -8.87 6.36 -13.53
N ALA A 70 -9.05 7.67 -13.73
CA ALA A 70 -9.19 8.61 -12.61
C ALA A 70 -10.47 8.39 -11.78
N ALA A 71 -11.56 7.89 -12.39
CA ALA A 71 -12.81 7.65 -11.67
C ALA A 71 -12.63 6.58 -10.58
N PHE A 72 -11.87 5.52 -10.89
CA PHE A 72 -11.48 4.50 -9.92
C PHE A 72 -10.69 5.09 -8.75
N ILE A 73 -9.69 5.94 -9.03
CA ILE A 73 -8.87 6.58 -7.99
C ILE A 73 -9.74 7.44 -7.06
N GLU A 74 -10.68 8.21 -7.59
CA GLU A 74 -11.52 9.10 -6.79
C GLU A 74 -12.51 8.32 -5.89
N GLU A 75 -13.09 7.24 -6.40
CA GLU A 75 -13.96 6.34 -5.62
C GLU A 75 -13.18 5.64 -4.49
N GLU A 76 -11.96 5.18 -4.78
CA GLU A 76 -11.10 4.54 -3.78
C GLU A 76 -10.67 5.51 -2.67
N VAL A 77 -10.35 6.77 -3.00
CA VAL A 77 -9.96 7.77 -1.99
C VAL A 77 -11.06 8.00 -0.96
N GLY A 78 -12.33 8.07 -1.39
CA GLY A 78 -13.46 8.20 -0.47
C GLY A 78 -13.61 7.00 0.47
N THR A 79 -13.50 5.80 -0.08
CA THR A 79 -13.56 4.53 0.66
C THR A 79 -12.39 4.39 1.65
N LEU A 80 -11.18 4.77 1.22
CA LEU A 80 -9.99 4.81 2.06
C LEU A 80 -10.15 5.77 3.24
N GLY A 81 -10.80 6.92 3.06
CA GLY A 81 -11.08 7.86 4.14
C GLY A 81 -11.92 7.24 5.27
N VAL A 82 -12.99 6.52 4.92
CA VAL A 82 -13.81 5.79 5.90
C VAL A 82 -13.03 4.66 6.55
N ALA A 83 -12.28 3.87 5.76
CA ALA A 83 -11.45 2.78 6.27
C ALA A 83 -10.36 3.27 7.25
N LEU A 84 -9.75 4.43 6.97
CA LEU A 84 -8.79 5.08 7.87
C LEU A 84 -9.44 5.50 9.18
N LEU A 85 -10.64 6.07 9.15
CA LEU A 85 -11.37 6.42 10.36
C LEU A 85 -11.74 5.19 11.20
N VAL A 86 -12.23 4.13 10.55
CA VAL A 86 -12.55 2.85 11.22
C VAL A 86 -11.29 2.23 11.83
N SER A 87 -10.19 2.17 11.09
CA SER A 87 -8.93 1.62 11.58
C SER A 87 -8.33 2.45 12.73
N LEU A 88 -8.47 3.78 12.70
CA LEU A 88 -8.09 4.66 13.80
C LEU A 88 -8.88 4.35 15.08
N VAL A 89 -10.20 4.21 14.97
CA VAL A 89 -11.08 3.87 16.10
C VAL A 89 -10.78 2.47 16.65
N LEU A 90 -10.61 1.48 15.78
CA LEU A 90 -10.23 0.12 16.20
C LEU A 90 -8.85 0.11 16.88
N THR A 91 -7.86 0.81 16.32
CA THR A 91 -6.50 0.88 16.86
C THR A 91 -6.49 1.57 18.22
N ALA A 92 -7.21 2.69 18.37
CA ALA A 92 -7.38 3.38 19.64
C ALA A 92 -8.07 2.49 20.69
N THR A 93 -9.10 1.74 20.29
CA THR A 93 -9.81 0.79 21.16
C THR A 93 -8.89 -0.37 21.57
N MET A 94 -8.14 -0.92 20.63
CA MET A 94 -7.17 -1.99 20.87
C MET A 94 -6.09 -1.53 21.85
N PHE A 95 -5.46 -0.38 21.61
CA PHE A 95 -4.44 0.15 22.52
C PHE A 95 -5.00 0.51 23.89
N GLY A 96 -6.22 1.06 23.96
CA GLY A 96 -6.92 1.31 25.23
C GLY A 96 -7.16 0.02 26.02
N ALA A 97 -7.59 -1.05 25.35
CA ALA A 97 -7.82 -2.36 25.96
C ALA A 97 -6.52 -3.06 26.39
N PHE A 98 -5.47 -2.97 25.57
CA PHE A 98 -4.22 -3.71 25.77
C PHE A 98 -3.29 -3.05 26.80
N PHE A 99 -3.08 -1.74 26.68
CA PHE A 99 -2.09 -1.06 27.53
C PHE A 99 -2.66 -0.63 28.89
N ARG A 100 -3.98 -0.69 29.10
CA ARG A 100 -4.69 -0.25 30.34
C ARG A 100 -4.29 1.14 30.83
N SER A 101 -3.67 1.95 29.97
CA SER A 101 -3.19 3.28 30.24
C SER A 101 -3.50 4.11 29.00
N TRP A 102 -4.34 5.13 29.16
CA TRP A 102 -4.70 6.03 28.07
C TRP A 102 -3.49 6.83 27.57
N ARG A 103 -2.48 7.05 28.42
CA ARG A 103 -1.24 7.76 28.10
C ARG A 103 -0.41 7.01 27.06
N THR A 104 -0.16 5.72 27.29
CA THR A 104 0.54 4.87 26.31
C THR A 104 -0.23 4.79 25.00
N ALA A 105 -1.56 4.72 25.04
CA ALA A 105 -2.38 4.73 23.84
C ALA A 105 -2.24 6.06 23.06
N VAL A 106 -2.24 7.21 23.74
CA VAL A 106 -2.03 8.53 23.13
C VAL A 106 -0.63 8.65 22.52
N ILE A 107 0.40 8.15 23.20
CA ILE A 107 1.78 8.16 22.66
C ILE A 107 1.83 7.36 21.35
N SER A 108 1.30 6.13 21.33
CA SER A 108 1.25 5.32 20.10
C SER A 108 0.43 6.00 19.00
N LEU A 109 -0.72 6.58 19.35
CA LEU A 109 -1.63 7.25 18.41
C LEU A 109 -1.00 8.48 17.73
N ILE A 110 -0.03 9.13 18.39
CA ILE A 110 0.70 10.26 17.83
C ILE A 110 1.95 9.78 17.08
N THR A 111 2.75 8.90 17.67
CA THR A 111 4.01 8.44 17.07
C THR A 111 3.78 7.78 15.71
N ILE A 112 2.77 6.91 15.57
CA ILE A 112 2.55 6.15 14.34
C ILE A 112 2.28 7.08 13.14
N PRO A 113 1.30 8.02 13.19
CA PRO A 113 1.08 8.99 12.11
C PRO A 113 2.29 9.90 11.86
N VAL A 114 2.99 10.33 12.90
CA VAL A 114 4.18 11.18 12.75
C VAL A 114 5.29 10.44 12.01
N SER A 115 5.56 9.17 12.34
CA SER A 115 6.53 8.34 11.62
C SER A 115 6.16 8.16 10.15
N LEU A 116 4.89 7.87 9.87
CA LEU A 116 4.42 7.66 8.49
C LEU A 116 4.46 8.95 7.67
N THR A 117 4.06 10.08 8.27
CA THR A 117 4.10 11.40 7.62
C THR A 117 5.53 11.85 7.36
N ALA A 118 6.43 11.63 8.32
CA ALA A 118 7.84 11.92 8.13
C ALA A 118 8.44 11.04 7.01
N ALA A 119 8.08 9.76 6.94
CA ALA A 119 8.54 8.87 5.88
C ALA A 119 8.02 9.32 4.50
N ALA A 120 6.73 9.64 4.41
CA ALA A 120 6.13 10.18 3.19
C ALA A 120 6.79 11.50 2.76
N LEU A 121 7.11 12.39 3.70
CA LEU A 121 7.83 13.63 3.42
C LEU A 121 9.24 13.35 2.86
N VAL A 122 9.98 12.41 3.43
CA VAL A 122 11.30 12.04 2.92
C VAL A 122 11.21 11.43 1.52
N LEU A 123 10.21 10.58 1.25
CA LEU A 123 9.96 10.03 -0.10
C LEU A 123 9.62 11.14 -1.10
N TYR A 124 8.79 12.09 -0.71
CA TYR A 124 8.43 13.26 -1.50
C TYR A 124 9.66 14.11 -1.83
N LEU A 125 10.52 14.39 -0.84
CA LEU A 125 11.76 15.16 -1.04
C LEU A 125 12.78 14.43 -1.93
N ARG A 126 12.71 13.09 -1.99
CA ARG A 126 13.53 12.27 -2.91
C ARG A 126 12.99 12.28 -4.34
N GLY A 127 11.83 12.90 -4.59
CA GLY A 127 11.17 12.87 -5.89
C GLY A 127 10.57 11.50 -6.23
N THR A 128 10.34 10.63 -5.24
CA THR A 128 9.70 9.33 -5.47
C THR A 128 8.19 9.53 -5.58
N GLY A 129 7.62 9.23 -6.74
CA GLY A 129 6.17 9.29 -6.96
C GLY A 129 5.41 8.35 -6.02
N MET A 130 4.26 8.82 -5.51
CA MET A 130 3.41 8.04 -4.62
C MET A 130 2.55 7.07 -5.45
N ASN A 131 3.05 5.85 -5.63
CA ASN A 131 2.36 4.78 -6.34
C ASN A 131 1.90 3.68 -5.39
N THR A 132 1.14 2.71 -5.91
CA THR A 132 0.58 1.59 -5.14
C THR A 132 1.66 0.73 -4.48
N MET A 133 2.81 0.52 -5.13
CA MET A 133 3.94 -0.23 -4.58
C MET A 133 4.61 0.52 -3.41
N VAL A 134 4.78 1.84 -3.52
CA VAL A 134 5.31 2.70 -2.44
C VAL A 134 4.35 2.71 -1.25
N LEU A 135 3.04 2.82 -1.49
CA LEU A 135 2.01 2.70 -0.46
C LEU A 135 2.06 1.33 0.23
N ALA A 136 2.17 0.24 -0.53
CA ALA A 136 2.28 -1.11 0.02
C ALA A 136 3.53 -1.28 0.90
N GLY A 137 4.68 -0.73 0.49
CA GLY A 137 5.89 -0.75 1.29
C GLY A 137 5.76 0.01 2.61
N MET A 138 5.10 1.18 2.59
CA MET A 138 4.79 1.95 3.79
C MET A 138 3.82 1.21 4.73
N VAL A 139 2.80 0.53 4.19
CA VAL A 139 1.85 -0.29 4.98
C VAL A 139 2.56 -1.50 5.61
N LEU A 140 3.50 -2.13 4.90
CA LEU A 140 4.30 -3.22 5.46
C LEU A 140 5.20 -2.71 6.60
N ALA A 141 5.78 -1.51 6.45
CA ALA A 141 6.56 -0.87 7.50
C ALA A 141 5.68 -0.50 8.70
N LEU A 142 4.45 -0.04 8.48
CA LEU A 142 3.50 0.30 9.54
C LEU A 142 3.27 -0.88 10.51
N ALA A 143 3.16 -2.11 10.01
CA ALA A 143 3.02 -3.30 10.86
C ALA A 143 4.21 -3.48 11.81
N VAL A 144 5.42 -3.21 11.34
CA VAL A 144 6.64 -3.25 12.16
C VAL A 144 6.67 -2.09 13.15
N ILE A 145 6.35 -0.88 12.70
CA ILE A 145 6.33 0.34 13.54
C ILE A 145 5.39 0.19 14.73
N VAL A 146 4.19 -0.35 14.51
CA VAL A 146 3.22 -0.59 15.59
C VAL A 146 3.81 -1.53 16.65
N GLY A 147 4.50 -2.59 16.21
CA GLY A 147 5.19 -3.53 17.10
C GLY A 147 6.33 -2.87 17.87
N ASP A 148 7.17 -2.11 17.18
CA ASP A 148 8.33 -1.43 17.75
C ASP A 148 7.91 -0.38 18.80
N VAL A 149 6.92 0.45 18.48
CA VAL A 149 6.35 1.42 19.43
C VAL A 149 5.78 0.71 20.65
N ALA A 150 5.07 -0.42 20.48
CA ALA A 150 4.57 -1.19 21.60
C ALA A 150 5.70 -1.72 22.49
N GLU A 151 6.76 -2.27 21.89
CA GLU A 151 7.93 -2.80 22.58
C GLU A 151 8.69 -1.70 23.33
N ASP A 152 8.89 -0.53 22.72
CA ASP A 152 9.52 0.65 23.32
C ASP A 152 8.80 1.08 24.60
N LEU A 153 7.46 1.18 24.55
CA LEU A 153 6.68 1.59 25.71
C LEU A 153 6.69 0.52 26.81
N TYR A 154 6.61 -0.77 26.46
CA TYR A 154 6.71 -1.85 27.45
C TYR A 154 8.11 -1.95 28.07
N GLY A 155 9.16 -1.80 27.27
CA GLY A 155 10.56 -1.83 27.67
C GLY A 155 10.91 -0.68 28.60
N ALA A 156 10.48 0.55 28.28
CA ALA A 156 10.65 1.72 29.13
C ALA A 156 9.98 1.52 30.50
N VAL A 157 8.74 1.05 30.52
CA VAL A 157 8.00 0.79 31.76
C VAL A 157 8.62 -0.35 32.58
N ARG A 158 9.04 -1.45 31.93
CA ARG A 158 9.67 -2.59 32.61
C ARG A 158 11.02 -2.23 33.23
N THR A 159 11.86 -1.50 32.49
CA THR A 159 13.18 -1.07 32.95
C THR A 159 13.05 -0.08 34.11
N GLY A 160 12.08 0.85 34.03
CA GLY A 160 11.74 1.75 35.14
C GLY A 160 11.32 0.98 36.41
N ARG A 161 10.56 -0.11 36.28
CA ARG A 161 10.18 -0.96 37.42
C ARG A 161 11.35 -1.76 38.00
N ALA A 162 12.18 -2.37 37.15
CA ALA A 162 13.29 -3.21 37.58
C ALA A 162 14.32 -2.42 38.40
N ARG A 163 14.60 -1.17 38.04
CA ARG A 163 15.55 -0.31 38.77
C ARG A 163 15.00 0.26 40.08
N VAL A 164 13.70 0.57 40.14
CA VAL A 164 13.05 0.95 41.41
C VAL A 164 13.04 -0.23 42.38
N ALA A 165 12.85 -1.45 41.89
CA ALA A 165 12.94 -2.64 42.73
C ALA A 165 14.36 -2.89 43.27
N SER A 166 15.41 -2.56 42.49
CA SER A 166 16.80 -2.62 42.98
C SER A 166 17.14 -1.49 43.96
N ASP A 167 16.66 -0.26 43.74
CA ASP A 167 16.88 0.87 44.66
C ASP A 167 16.17 0.68 46.01
N VAL A 168 15.03 0.00 46.04
CA VAL A 168 14.33 -0.37 47.29
C VAL A 168 15.02 -1.55 47.99
N GLY A 169 15.75 -2.39 47.25
CA GLY A 169 16.53 -3.51 47.79
C GLY A 169 17.89 -3.13 48.36
N SER A 170 18.53 -2.07 47.83
CA SER A 170 19.73 -1.46 48.41
C SER A 170 19.32 -0.38 49.42
N GLY A 171 19.30 -0.72 50.71
CA GLY A 171 18.80 0.14 51.80
C GLY A 171 19.50 1.50 51.98
N ALA A 172 19.26 2.46 51.08
CA ALA A 172 19.59 3.86 51.24
C ALA A 172 18.32 4.66 51.58
N ALA A 173 17.80 4.42 52.78
CA ALA A 173 16.89 5.38 53.41
C ALA A 173 17.70 6.63 53.79
N SER A 174 17.57 7.71 53.01
CA SER A 174 17.82 9.07 53.51
C SER A 174 16.93 10.10 52.81
N GLY A 175 15.79 10.38 53.44
CA GLY A 175 15.35 11.72 53.83
C GLY A 175 15.56 12.96 52.93
N ALA A 176 15.41 12.88 51.62
CA ALA A 176 15.35 14.09 50.75
C ALA A 176 14.10 14.09 49.86
N SER A 177 12.95 14.22 50.50
CA SER A 177 11.67 14.55 49.86
C SER A 177 11.74 15.93 49.21
N GLY A 178 11.77 15.96 47.87
CA GLY A 178 11.29 17.11 47.09
C GLY A 178 12.14 17.58 45.90
N VAL A 179 13.48 17.44 45.93
CA VAL A 179 14.35 18.10 44.94
C VAL A 179 15.20 17.13 44.10
N GLY A 180 15.39 15.88 44.55
CA GLY A 180 16.19 14.87 43.84
C GLY A 180 15.47 14.13 42.70
N THR A 181 14.13 14.20 42.61
CA THR A 181 13.34 13.45 41.63
C THR A 181 13.51 13.92 40.19
N ALA A 182 13.93 15.17 39.97
CA ALA A 182 14.14 15.74 38.64
C ALA A 182 15.53 15.43 38.03
N LEU A 183 16.58 15.36 38.87
CA LEU A 183 17.93 15.01 38.42
C LEU A 183 18.13 13.49 38.28
N LEU A 184 17.43 12.70 39.12
CA LEU A 184 17.37 11.25 38.95
C LEU A 184 16.58 10.88 37.68
N SER A 185 15.51 11.60 37.33
CA SER A 185 14.78 11.31 36.09
C SER A 185 15.64 11.49 34.82
N ASP A 186 16.56 12.45 34.80
CA ASP A 186 17.37 12.72 33.60
C ASP A 186 18.38 11.60 33.31
N THR A 187 19.07 11.12 34.35
CA THR A 187 20.00 9.98 34.26
C THR A 187 19.29 8.63 34.12
N LEU A 188 18.13 8.46 34.76
CA LEU A 188 17.34 7.23 34.69
C LEU A 188 16.68 7.06 33.32
N VAL A 189 16.18 8.13 32.70
CA VAL A 189 15.58 8.08 31.36
C VAL A 189 16.66 7.88 30.29
N THR A 190 17.79 8.58 30.36
CA THR A 190 18.91 8.35 29.41
C THR A 190 19.50 6.94 29.50
N ALA A 191 19.65 6.39 30.71
CA ALA A 191 20.13 5.02 30.90
C ALA A 191 19.09 3.94 30.56
N ALA A 192 17.78 4.24 30.66
CA ALA A 192 16.71 3.34 30.23
C ALA A 192 16.57 3.32 28.70
N LEU A 193 16.67 4.49 28.07
CA LEU A 193 16.66 4.63 26.61
C LEU A 193 17.87 3.92 25.99
N ARG A 194 19.06 3.98 26.60
CA ARG A 194 20.25 3.26 26.09
C ARG A 194 20.10 1.74 26.05
N ALA A 195 19.40 1.14 27.02
CA ALA A 195 19.26 -0.32 27.10
C ALA A 195 18.29 -0.89 26.05
N VAL A 196 17.29 -0.11 25.65
CA VAL A 196 16.26 -0.50 24.67
C VAL A 196 16.71 -0.22 23.22
N ARG A 197 17.60 0.76 23.03
CA ARG A 197 18.11 1.18 21.70
C ARG A 197 18.92 0.11 20.97
N THR A 198 19.79 -0.62 21.69
CA THR A 198 20.70 -1.58 21.04
C THR A 198 19.96 -2.77 20.41
N PRO A 199 19.02 -3.44 21.09
CA PRO A 199 18.22 -4.50 20.48
C PRO A 199 17.40 -4.03 19.26
N ILE A 200 16.79 -2.85 19.35
CA ILE A 200 15.92 -2.31 18.29
C ILE A 200 16.73 -1.98 17.03
N LEU A 201 17.93 -1.40 17.18
CA LEU A 201 18.84 -1.17 16.05
C LEU A 201 19.27 -2.48 15.38
N TYR A 202 19.58 -3.52 16.15
CA TYR A 202 19.91 -4.83 15.58
C TYR A 202 18.70 -5.47 14.88
N SER A 203 17.51 -5.37 15.45
CA SER A 203 16.27 -5.87 14.85
C SER A 203 16.02 -5.21 13.48
N LEU A 204 16.11 -3.88 13.42
CA LEU A 204 15.94 -3.13 12.18
C LEU A 204 17.02 -3.48 11.13
N LEU A 205 18.27 -3.65 11.55
CA LEU A 205 19.35 -4.05 10.65
C LEU A 205 19.12 -5.46 10.09
N ILE A 206 18.67 -6.41 10.92
CA ILE A 206 18.34 -7.77 10.49
C ILE A 206 17.15 -7.74 9.52
N MET A 207 16.10 -6.97 9.81
CA MET A 207 14.96 -6.79 8.90
C MET A 207 15.39 -6.19 7.57
N ALA A 208 16.25 -5.17 7.58
CA ALA A 208 16.77 -4.56 6.37
C ALA A 208 17.61 -5.55 5.55
N LEU A 209 18.49 -6.31 6.21
CA LEU A 209 19.33 -7.31 5.56
C LEU A 209 18.53 -8.49 5.00
N SER A 210 17.42 -8.85 5.65
CA SER A 210 16.54 -9.95 5.19
C SER A 210 15.85 -9.67 3.86
N VAL A 211 15.59 -8.39 3.57
CA VAL A 211 14.91 -7.93 2.36
C VAL A 211 15.89 -7.65 1.21
N LEU A 212 17.17 -7.42 1.54
CA LEU A 212 18.22 -7.10 0.58
C LEU A 212 18.32 -8.07 -0.61
N PRO A 213 18.21 -9.41 -0.45
CA PRO A 213 18.30 -10.35 -1.57
C PRO A 213 17.28 -10.09 -2.68
N VAL A 214 16.12 -9.51 -2.36
CA VAL A 214 15.05 -9.29 -3.32
C VAL A 214 15.41 -8.21 -4.36
N PHE A 215 16.35 -7.30 -4.05
CA PHE A 215 16.88 -6.34 -5.04
C PHE A 215 17.64 -6.99 -6.20
N PHE A 216 18.06 -8.25 -6.02
CA PHE A 216 18.78 -9.01 -7.05
C PHE A 216 17.84 -9.85 -7.92
N VAL A 217 16.52 -9.75 -7.75
CA VAL A 217 15.54 -10.42 -8.61
C VAL A 217 15.51 -9.72 -9.97
N PRO A 218 15.90 -10.39 -11.07
CA PRO A 218 15.85 -9.79 -12.40
C PRO A 218 14.42 -9.80 -12.97
N GLY A 219 14.19 -8.97 -13.99
CA GLY A 219 12.93 -8.93 -14.74
C GLY A 219 11.90 -7.94 -14.21
N GLU A 220 10.68 -8.08 -14.71
CA GLU A 220 9.54 -7.19 -14.42
C GLU A 220 9.13 -7.25 -12.94
N ASP A 221 9.21 -8.44 -12.34
CA ASP A 221 8.94 -8.65 -10.92
C ASP A 221 9.87 -7.79 -10.03
N GLY A 222 11.17 -7.73 -10.36
CA GLY A 222 12.15 -6.91 -9.64
C GLY A 222 11.87 -5.40 -9.74
N ALA A 223 11.37 -4.95 -10.89
CA ALA A 223 10.98 -3.56 -11.09
C ALA A 223 9.74 -3.17 -10.26
N LEU A 224 8.82 -4.11 -10.02
CA LEU A 224 7.67 -3.91 -9.13
C LEU A 224 8.07 -3.90 -7.65
N PHE A 225 8.98 -4.81 -7.24
CA PHE A 225 9.43 -4.88 -5.85
C PHE A 225 10.38 -3.75 -5.45
N GLY A 226 11.20 -3.22 -6.36
CA GLY A 226 12.17 -2.16 -6.06
C GLY A 226 11.58 -0.97 -5.30
N PRO A 227 10.54 -0.28 -5.82
CA PRO A 227 9.87 0.82 -5.14
C PRO A 227 9.21 0.42 -3.80
N LEU A 228 8.66 -0.79 -3.73
CA LEU A 228 8.04 -1.34 -2.52
C LEU A 228 9.07 -1.53 -1.40
N LEU A 229 10.21 -2.13 -1.71
CA LEU A 229 11.26 -2.39 -0.72
C LEU A 229 11.99 -1.12 -0.30
N LEU A 230 12.27 -0.21 -1.25
CA LEU A 230 12.90 1.07 -0.94
C LEU A 230 12.03 1.91 -0.01
N SER A 231 10.73 2.00 -0.29
CA SER A 231 9.79 2.72 0.57
C SER A 231 9.66 2.04 1.94
N TYR A 232 9.62 0.72 2.02
CA TYR A 232 9.63 -0.04 3.27
C TYR A 232 10.87 0.27 4.13
N LEU A 233 12.08 0.10 3.56
CA LEU A 233 13.34 0.34 4.28
C LEU A 233 13.51 1.79 4.72
N LEU A 234 13.12 2.73 3.86
CA LEU A 234 13.18 4.15 4.17
C LEU A 234 12.18 4.51 5.28
N THR A 235 10.97 3.94 5.23
CA THR A 235 9.95 4.16 6.27
C THR A 235 10.41 3.61 7.61
N LEU A 236 11.03 2.43 7.63
CA LEU A 236 11.66 1.88 8.83
C LEU A 236 12.77 2.79 9.39
N ALA A 237 13.67 3.27 8.53
CA ALA A 237 14.76 4.14 8.95
C ALA A 237 14.24 5.46 9.54
N VAL A 238 13.23 6.06 8.91
CA VAL A 238 12.59 7.28 9.43
C VAL A 238 11.85 7.00 10.74
N ALA A 239 11.11 5.89 10.83
CA ALA A 239 10.40 5.53 12.04
C ALA A 239 11.34 5.30 13.23
N MET A 240 12.52 4.72 13.00
CA MET A 240 13.58 4.63 14.01
C MET A 240 14.00 6.02 14.52
N ILE A 241 14.23 6.97 13.61
CA ILE A 241 14.59 8.35 14.00
C ILE A 241 13.46 8.98 14.83
N VAL A 242 12.21 8.78 14.43
CA VAL A 242 11.02 9.28 15.15
C VAL A 242 10.88 8.60 16.52
N ALA A 243 11.14 7.29 16.63
CA ALA A 243 11.13 6.58 17.90
C ALA A 243 12.18 7.14 18.88
N LEU A 244 13.40 7.38 18.39
CA LEU A 244 14.49 7.92 19.19
C LEU A 244 14.30 9.37 19.64
N THR A 245 13.46 10.13 18.94
CA THR A 245 13.23 11.56 19.17
C THR A 245 11.85 11.83 19.77
N VAL A 246 10.80 11.64 18.96
CA VAL A 246 9.41 11.94 19.31
C VAL A 246 8.88 11.01 20.39
N THR A 247 9.06 9.68 20.26
CA THR A 247 8.58 8.76 21.29
C THR A 247 9.30 8.98 22.61
N ALA A 248 10.63 9.15 22.57
CA ALA A 248 11.41 9.47 23.76
C ALA A 248 10.95 10.78 24.44
N ALA A 249 10.69 11.84 23.65
CA ALA A 249 10.18 13.10 24.16
C ALA A 249 8.76 12.97 24.74
N LEU A 250 7.87 12.22 24.07
CA LEU A 250 6.50 12.01 24.54
C LEU A 250 6.44 11.18 25.83
N VAL A 251 7.30 10.17 25.98
CA VAL A 251 7.41 9.39 27.23
C VAL A 251 7.92 10.28 28.37
N PHE A 252 8.78 11.25 28.08
CA PHE A 252 9.28 12.22 29.06
C PHE A 252 8.19 13.23 29.48
N VAL A 253 7.47 13.81 28.51
CA VAL A 253 6.43 14.84 28.77
C VAL A 253 5.16 14.24 29.38
N LEU A 254 4.80 13.02 28.95
CA LEU A 254 3.62 12.31 29.45
C LEU A 254 4.08 11.07 30.24
N PRO A 255 4.68 11.26 31.43
CA PRO A 255 5.22 10.14 32.20
C PRO A 255 4.11 9.12 32.43
N VAL A 256 4.36 7.92 31.91
CA VAL A 256 3.52 6.76 32.19
C VAL A 256 3.62 6.56 33.69
N GLY A 257 2.56 6.95 34.40
CA GLY A 257 2.54 6.91 35.85
C GLY A 257 2.84 5.50 36.33
N ARG A 258 3.21 5.37 37.62
CA ARG A 258 3.33 4.10 38.35
C ARG A 258 1.98 3.37 38.38
N THR A 259 1.50 2.89 37.24
CA THR A 259 0.34 2.03 37.21
C THR A 259 0.85 0.71 37.76
N THR A 260 0.54 0.48 39.03
CA THR A 260 0.38 -0.85 39.61
C THR A 260 -0.80 -1.53 38.92
N ALA A 261 -0.76 -1.63 37.59
CA ALA A 261 -1.65 -2.50 36.86
C ALA A 261 -1.24 -3.91 37.28
N ARG A 262 -1.88 -4.43 38.33
CA ARG A 262 -2.00 -5.87 38.57
C ARG A 262 -2.25 -6.48 37.21
N GLU A 263 -1.35 -7.37 36.76
CA GLU A 263 -1.60 -8.16 35.57
C GLU A 263 -3.06 -8.63 35.64
N GLY A 264 -3.83 -8.37 34.58
CA GLY A 264 -5.22 -8.79 34.56
C GLY A 264 -5.30 -10.26 34.97
N ARG A 265 -6.31 -10.62 35.76
CA ARG A 265 -6.49 -12.00 36.27
C ARG A 265 -6.48 -13.03 35.12
N THR A 266 -6.82 -12.60 33.90
CA THR A 266 -6.70 -13.31 32.63
C THR A 266 -5.25 -13.45 32.15
N LEU A 267 -4.48 -12.36 32.09
CA LEU A 267 -3.08 -12.37 31.65
C LEU A 267 -2.20 -13.22 32.57
N SER A 268 -2.41 -13.13 33.88
CA SER A 268 -1.71 -13.97 34.86
C SER A 268 -2.02 -15.46 34.69
N ARG A 269 -3.27 -15.82 34.35
CA ARG A 269 -3.63 -17.21 34.02
C ARG A 269 -2.93 -17.69 32.75
N VAL A 270 -2.91 -16.88 31.69
CA VAL A 270 -2.19 -17.19 30.45
C VAL A 270 -0.70 -17.38 30.72
N HIS A 271 -0.08 -16.49 31.50
CA HIS A 271 1.32 -16.58 31.87
C HIS A 271 1.61 -17.86 32.67
N SER A 272 0.74 -18.21 33.62
CA SER A 272 0.88 -19.45 34.40
C SER A 272 0.67 -20.72 33.56
N GLY A 273 -0.21 -20.66 32.55
CA GLY A 273 -0.43 -21.74 31.60
C GLY A 273 0.76 -21.93 30.68
N TYR A 274 1.29 -20.82 30.14
CA TYR A 274 2.53 -20.81 29.35
C TYR A 274 3.71 -21.36 30.16
N GLY A 275 3.88 -20.92 31.41
CA GLY A 275 4.95 -21.40 32.29
C GLY A 275 4.85 -22.91 32.57
N ARG A 276 3.63 -23.42 32.80
CA ARG A 276 3.42 -24.87 32.94
C ARG A 276 3.75 -25.63 31.66
N ALA A 277 3.26 -25.16 30.50
CA ALA A 277 3.56 -25.78 29.22
C ALA A 277 5.07 -25.79 28.94
N LEU A 278 5.76 -24.67 29.18
CA LEU A 278 7.20 -24.53 29.01
C LEU A 278 7.98 -25.45 29.96
N SER A 279 7.60 -25.53 31.23
CA SER A 279 8.24 -26.46 32.19
C SER A 279 8.05 -27.93 31.80
N GLY A 280 6.92 -28.28 31.19
CA GLY A 280 6.63 -29.63 30.70
C GLY A 280 7.40 -30.00 29.42
N THR A 281 7.81 -29.01 28.62
CA THR A 281 8.54 -29.20 27.36
C THR A 281 10.05 -28.95 27.49
N ALA A 282 10.50 -28.18 28.49
CA ALA A 282 11.90 -27.84 28.72
C ALA A 282 12.79 -29.08 28.92
N GLY A 283 12.26 -30.15 29.54
CA GLY A 283 12.97 -31.43 29.70
C GLY A 283 12.95 -32.34 28.45
N LYS A 284 12.22 -31.97 27.40
CA LYS A 284 11.95 -32.82 26.21
C LYS A 284 12.47 -32.19 24.92
N GLY A 285 13.60 -31.48 24.96
CA GLY A 285 14.15 -30.73 23.84
C GLY A 285 14.26 -31.52 22.53
N ARG A 286 14.59 -32.81 22.59
CA ARG A 286 14.69 -33.70 21.41
C ARG A 286 13.33 -33.88 20.71
N TRP A 287 12.23 -33.99 21.46
CA TRP A 287 10.88 -34.12 20.91
C TRP A 287 10.35 -32.78 20.40
N VAL A 288 10.70 -31.67 21.06
CA VAL A 288 10.38 -30.32 20.57
C VAL A 288 11.08 -30.06 19.23
N LEU A 289 12.36 -30.41 19.12
CA LEU A 289 13.11 -30.30 17.87
C LEU A 289 12.57 -31.24 16.79
N ALA A 290 12.22 -32.48 17.15
CA ALA A 290 11.60 -33.42 16.20
C ALA A 290 10.24 -32.91 15.70
N GLY A 291 9.41 -32.33 16.57
CA GLY A 291 8.16 -31.69 16.19
C GLY A 291 8.35 -30.48 15.29
N ALA A 292 9.33 -29.61 15.60
CA ALA A 292 9.68 -28.47 14.75
C ALA A 292 10.20 -28.92 13.37
N ALA A 293 11.03 -29.95 13.33
CA ALA A 293 11.52 -30.54 12.08
C ALA A 293 10.39 -31.18 11.26
N ALA A 294 9.48 -31.92 11.89
CA ALA A 294 8.31 -32.48 11.23
C ALA A 294 7.39 -31.38 10.67
N PHE A 295 7.20 -30.30 11.41
CA PHE A 295 6.43 -29.14 10.96
C PHE A 295 7.10 -28.43 9.77
N ALA A 296 8.42 -28.24 9.82
CA ALA A 296 9.18 -27.67 8.72
C ALA A 296 9.12 -28.55 7.46
N LEU A 297 9.24 -29.88 7.61
CA LEU A 297 9.10 -30.84 6.52
C LEU A 297 7.69 -30.87 5.94
N ALA A 298 6.65 -30.78 6.79
CA ALA A 298 5.27 -30.67 6.32
C ALA A 298 5.05 -29.37 5.52
N GLY A 299 5.60 -28.25 5.99
CA GLY A 299 5.59 -26.98 5.25
C GLY A 299 6.27 -27.09 3.89
N LEU A 300 7.44 -27.73 3.83
CA LEU A 300 8.17 -27.95 2.58
C LEU A 300 7.43 -28.87 1.60
N ALA A 301 6.77 -29.91 2.11
CA ALA A 301 5.96 -30.83 1.32
C ALA A 301 4.68 -30.18 0.76
N LEU A 302 4.12 -29.19 1.47
CA LEU A 302 2.94 -28.43 1.06
C LEU A 302 3.30 -27.26 0.12
N ALA A 303 4.53 -26.74 0.15
CA ALA A 303 4.98 -25.61 -0.66
C ALA A 303 4.66 -25.72 -2.16
N PRO A 304 4.97 -26.84 -2.87
CA PRO A 304 4.66 -26.95 -4.30
C PRO A 304 3.15 -26.95 -4.60
N GLN A 305 2.31 -27.41 -3.67
CA GLN A 305 0.86 -27.41 -3.82
C GLN A 305 0.27 -25.99 -3.70
N LEU A 306 0.92 -25.11 -2.92
CA LEU A 306 0.52 -23.71 -2.78
C LEU A 306 1.05 -22.83 -3.93
N ALA A 307 2.21 -23.18 -4.50
CA ALA A 307 2.82 -22.45 -5.60
C ALA A 307 2.16 -22.73 -6.97
N SER A 308 1.49 -23.87 -7.10
CA SER A 308 0.86 -24.27 -8.36
C SER A 308 -0.43 -23.48 -8.61
N GLY A 309 -0.39 -22.53 -9.54
CA GLY A 309 -1.60 -21.95 -10.15
C GLY A 309 -2.16 -20.67 -9.53
N ARG A 310 -1.37 -19.92 -8.74
CA ARG A 310 -1.79 -18.59 -8.26
C ARG A 310 -1.04 -17.49 -9.02
N PRO A 311 -1.73 -16.46 -9.53
CA PRO A 311 -1.06 -15.30 -10.10
C PRO A 311 -0.16 -14.65 -9.04
N THR A 312 1.10 -14.39 -9.40
CA THR A 312 2.14 -13.83 -8.51
C THR A 312 1.77 -12.44 -8.00
N VAL A 313 0.94 -11.71 -8.75
CA VAL A 313 0.41 -10.40 -8.40
C VAL A 313 -1.11 -10.49 -8.31
N PRO A 314 -1.73 -10.10 -7.18
CA PRO A 314 -3.18 -10.02 -7.11
C PRO A 314 -3.67 -8.95 -8.10
N VAL A 315 -4.58 -9.32 -8.98
CA VAL A 315 -5.25 -8.38 -9.88
C VAL A 315 -6.06 -7.40 -9.05
N LEU A 316 -5.78 -6.09 -9.20
CA LEU A 316 -6.65 -5.08 -8.61
C LEU A 316 -8.03 -5.20 -9.27
N PRO A 317 -9.12 -5.12 -8.50
CA PRO A 317 -10.47 -5.17 -9.05
C PRO A 317 -10.80 -3.84 -9.73
N ASP A 318 -10.19 -3.60 -10.89
CA ASP A 318 -10.65 -2.56 -11.81
C ASP A 318 -12.04 -2.98 -12.34
N LYS A 319 -12.97 -2.03 -12.37
CA LYS A 319 -14.32 -2.27 -12.90
C LYS A 319 -14.35 -2.20 -14.43
N THR A 320 -13.23 -1.82 -15.04
CA THR A 320 -13.06 -1.67 -16.48
C THR A 320 -12.35 -2.90 -17.05
N LEU A 321 -12.89 -3.48 -18.12
CA LEU A 321 -12.33 -4.67 -18.73
C LEU A 321 -11.91 -4.36 -20.16
N VAL A 322 -10.60 -4.36 -20.40
CA VAL A 322 -10.09 -4.22 -21.76
C VAL A 322 -10.04 -5.59 -22.44
N VAL A 323 -10.87 -5.78 -23.46
CA VAL A 323 -10.89 -7.00 -24.27
C VAL A 323 -10.15 -6.74 -25.58
N GLN A 324 -9.07 -7.47 -25.81
CA GLN A 324 -8.35 -7.46 -27.08
C GLN A 324 -8.69 -8.71 -27.87
N TRP A 325 -8.88 -8.55 -29.17
CA TRP A 325 -9.10 -9.67 -30.08
C TRP A 325 -8.42 -9.46 -31.43
N SER A 326 -8.17 -10.59 -32.10
CA SER A 326 -7.55 -10.61 -33.41
C SER A 326 -8.30 -11.59 -34.31
N ALA A 327 -8.67 -11.10 -35.49
CA ALA A 327 -9.21 -11.92 -36.56
C ALA A 327 -8.08 -12.56 -37.39
N ILE A 328 -8.46 -13.40 -38.36
CA ILE A 328 -7.50 -13.99 -39.30
C ILE A 328 -6.87 -12.85 -40.13
N ALA A 329 -5.56 -12.91 -40.35
CA ALA A 329 -4.86 -11.94 -41.19
C ALA A 329 -5.50 -11.85 -42.59
N GLY A 330 -5.75 -10.63 -43.06
CA GLY A 330 -6.46 -10.36 -44.32
C GLY A 330 -7.98 -10.17 -44.19
N THR A 331 -8.54 -10.20 -42.97
CA THR A 331 -9.92 -9.76 -42.71
C THR A 331 -10.06 -8.29 -43.09
N SER A 332 -11.13 -7.93 -43.82
CA SER A 332 -11.40 -6.55 -44.23
C SER A 332 -11.92 -5.71 -43.06
N ASP A 333 -11.69 -4.40 -43.13
CA ASP A 333 -12.17 -3.42 -42.13
C ASP A 333 -13.69 -3.49 -41.92
N GLN A 334 -14.46 -3.62 -43.01
CA GLN A 334 -15.91 -3.78 -42.97
C GLN A 334 -16.35 -5.05 -42.23
N GLU A 335 -15.63 -6.15 -42.42
CA GLU A 335 -15.95 -7.42 -41.76
C GLU A 335 -15.53 -7.38 -40.29
N MET A 336 -14.39 -6.78 -39.98
CA MET A 336 -13.97 -6.54 -38.60
C MET A 336 -15.00 -5.66 -37.87
N THR A 337 -15.48 -4.59 -38.51
CA THR A 337 -16.54 -3.71 -37.99
C THR A 337 -17.81 -4.49 -37.67
N ARG A 338 -18.27 -5.34 -38.60
CA ARG A 338 -19.44 -6.20 -38.40
C ARG A 338 -19.30 -7.12 -37.19
N ILE A 339 -18.14 -7.77 -37.03
CA ILE A 339 -17.87 -8.68 -35.91
C ILE A 339 -17.83 -7.89 -34.60
N THR A 340 -17.19 -6.72 -34.63
CA THR A 340 -17.00 -5.80 -33.50
C THR A 340 -18.31 -5.26 -32.97
N ASP A 341 -19.18 -4.77 -33.86
CA ASP A 341 -20.51 -4.32 -33.46
C ASP A 341 -21.38 -5.43 -32.89
N ALA A 342 -21.32 -6.63 -33.46
CA ALA A 342 -22.08 -7.77 -32.95
C ALA A 342 -21.65 -8.12 -31.51
N ALA A 343 -20.34 -8.18 -31.24
CA ALA A 343 -19.83 -8.44 -29.90
C ALA A 343 -20.16 -7.30 -28.92
N ALA A 344 -20.03 -6.04 -29.35
CA ALA A 344 -20.36 -4.90 -28.51
C ALA A 344 -21.85 -4.89 -28.11
N GLN A 345 -22.75 -5.24 -29.03
CA GLN A 345 -24.18 -5.38 -28.74
C GLN A 345 -24.45 -6.50 -27.73
N GLU A 346 -23.80 -7.66 -27.89
CA GLU A 346 -23.95 -8.77 -26.96
C GLU A 346 -23.44 -8.40 -25.55
N LEU A 347 -22.28 -7.76 -25.45
CA LEU A 347 -21.71 -7.29 -24.19
C LEU A 347 -22.63 -6.30 -23.46
N ARG A 348 -23.28 -5.38 -24.19
CA ARG A 348 -24.26 -4.45 -23.60
C ARG A 348 -25.50 -5.13 -23.01
N THR A 349 -25.81 -6.37 -23.42
CA THR A 349 -26.94 -7.12 -22.83
C THR A 349 -26.60 -7.76 -21.48
N LEU A 350 -25.32 -7.85 -21.12
CA LEU A 350 -24.90 -8.50 -19.89
C LEU A 350 -25.22 -7.63 -18.67
N PRO A 351 -25.79 -8.23 -17.60
CA PRO A 351 -26.09 -7.48 -16.38
C PRO A 351 -24.81 -7.02 -15.71
N GLY A 352 -24.65 -5.71 -15.55
CA GLY A 352 -23.49 -5.07 -14.90
C GLY A 352 -22.58 -4.27 -15.85
N VAL A 353 -22.78 -4.38 -17.17
CA VAL A 353 -22.07 -3.57 -18.16
C VAL A 353 -22.80 -2.23 -18.32
N VAL A 354 -22.12 -1.13 -18.01
CA VAL A 354 -22.70 0.23 -18.07
C VAL A 354 -22.50 0.85 -19.45
N ASN A 355 -21.30 0.71 -20.01
CA ASN A 355 -20.95 1.21 -21.33
C ASN A 355 -19.99 0.22 -22.01
N VAL A 356 -19.94 0.27 -23.34
CA VAL A 356 -18.98 -0.49 -24.16
C VAL A 356 -18.48 0.45 -25.23
N GLY A 357 -17.18 0.71 -25.25
CA GLY A 357 -16.55 1.45 -26.34
C GLY A 357 -15.35 0.70 -26.86
N GLY A 358 -15.14 0.74 -28.16
CA GLY A 358 -14.00 0.07 -28.78
C GLY A 358 -13.50 0.75 -30.02
N HIS A 359 -12.38 0.23 -30.52
CA HIS A 359 -11.82 0.62 -31.79
C HIS A 359 -11.26 -0.58 -32.55
N ILE A 360 -11.20 -0.44 -33.86
CA ILE A 360 -10.57 -1.37 -34.80
C ILE A 360 -9.32 -0.71 -35.36
N GLY A 361 -8.32 -1.52 -35.68
CA GLY A 361 -7.08 -1.03 -36.28
C GLY A 361 -6.33 -0.12 -35.34
N ARG A 362 -5.91 1.05 -35.82
CA ARG A 362 -5.12 2.01 -35.03
C ARG A 362 -5.53 3.45 -35.28
N ALA A 363 -5.33 4.28 -34.26
CA ALA A 363 -5.31 5.72 -34.45
C ALA A 363 -4.06 6.16 -35.24
N ILE A 364 -4.17 7.25 -35.99
CA ILE A 364 -3.07 7.84 -36.79
C ILE A 364 -1.88 8.20 -35.89
N THR A 365 -2.15 8.66 -34.67
CA THR A 365 -1.13 9.04 -33.67
C THR A 365 -0.82 7.94 -32.67
N SER A 366 -1.35 6.72 -32.83
CA SER A 366 -1.08 5.60 -31.92
C SER A 366 0.39 5.18 -31.98
N ASP A 367 0.99 4.93 -30.81
CA ASP A 367 2.34 4.37 -30.67
C ASP A 367 2.37 2.84 -30.87
N GLN A 368 1.20 2.19 -30.80
CA GLN A 368 1.04 0.75 -31.02
C GLN A 368 0.85 0.42 -32.51
N VAL A 369 1.59 -0.59 -32.96
CA VAL A 369 1.44 -1.16 -34.30
C VAL A 369 0.30 -2.19 -34.26
N GLY A 370 -0.94 -1.70 -34.43
CA GLY A 370 -2.13 -2.53 -34.64
C GLY A 370 -2.40 -2.72 -36.12
N ASP A 371 -2.66 -3.95 -36.54
CA ASP A 371 -3.18 -4.26 -37.87
C ASP A 371 -4.71 -4.07 -37.88
N ILE A 372 -5.32 -3.83 -39.05
CA ILE A 372 -6.78 -3.61 -39.19
C ILE A 372 -7.57 -4.86 -38.74
N SER A 373 -6.91 -6.01 -38.69
CA SER A 373 -7.44 -7.28 -38.17
C SER A 373 -7.49 -7.38 -36.64
N ALA A 374 -7.07 -6.34 -35.91
CA ALA A 374 -7.13 -6.27 -34.45
C ALA A 374 -8.12 -5.20 -33.98
N GLY A 375 -8.74 -5.44 -32.84
CA GLY A 375 -9.58 -4.46 -32.17
C GLY A 375 -9.48 -4.57 -30.66
N SER A 376 -9.96 -3.55 -29.96
CA SER A 376 -10.08 -3.61 -28.51
C SER A 376 -11.30 -2.85 -28.01
N PHE A 377 -11.88 -3.34 -26.92
CA PHE A 377 -12.98 -2.72 -26.18
C PHE A 377 -12.58 -2.45 -24.74
N GLY A 378 -13.16 -1.42 -24.11
CA GLY A 378 -13.01 -1.08 -22.70
C GLY A 378 -14.33 -0.89 -21.99
#